data_AF-A0A3P7FWU9-F1
#
_entry.id   AF-A0A3P7FWU9-F1
#
_cell.length_a   1.000
_cell.length_b   1.000
_cell.length_c   1.000
_cell.angle_alpha   90.00
_cell.angle_beta   90.00
_cell.angle_gamma   90.00
#
_symmetry.space_group_name_H-M   'P 1'
#
loop_
_entity.id
_entity.type
_entity.pdbx_description
1 polymer ?
#
loop_
_entity_poly.entity_id
_entity_poly.type
_entity_poly.pdbx_seq_one_letter_code
_entity_poly.pdbx_strand_id
1 'polypeptide(L)'
;MELLPTMHDVADELMTCSDAISRRFQLKDETTTASEKLALSIKLLTPKVAEHKEYANFLKAQSEMYDIIGNMQRTMYTEIQDRVTNQLKTWVLSDYQRIINSIELLKEKRCQMDMVTMEVEKSVSKDEKTETAQSFRMEQSRKDYEMQLALVKADLRKIPAILIDQATCLKHFNELMTDYHKQMEEVLQKFGAGKV
;
A
#
# COMPACT_ATOMS: atom_id res chain seq x y z
N MET A 1 9.59 5.94 19.92
CA MET A 1 8.82 4.77 19.40
C MET A 1 8.10 5.11 18.10
N GLU A 2 8.50 6.15 17.37
CA GLU A 2 7.69 6.75 16.29
C GLU A 2 7.89 6.09 14.92
N LEU A 3 8.98 5.35 14.72
CA LEU A 3 9.32 4.82 13.40
C LEU A 3 8.25 3.87 12.83
N LEU A 4 7.73 2.93 13.61
CA LEU A 4 6.74 1.97 13.11
C LEU A 4 5.42 2.65 12.67
N PRO A 5 4.80 3.53 13.50
CA PRO A 5 3.69 4.34 13.04
C PRO A 5 4.01 5.15 11.78
N THR A 6 5.12 5.89 11.76
CA THR A 6 5.50 6.70 10.58
C THR A 6 5.67 5.84 9.31
N MET A 7 6.26 4.65 9.43
CA MET A 7 6.39 3.70 8.31
C MET A 7 5.04 3.20 7.81
N HIS A 8 4.06 3.05 8.69
CA HIS A 8 2.70 2.66 8.32
C HIS A 8 1.99 3.82 7.64
N ASP A 9 2.02 5.02 8.23
CA ASP A 9 1.38 6.23 7.70
C ASP A 9 1.87 6.56 6.27
N VAL A 10 3.18 6.52 6.03
CA VAL A 10 3.76 6.79 4.71
C VAL A 10 3.32 5.74 3.68
N ALA A 11 3.27 4.47 4.07
CA ALA A 11 2.83 3.40 3.19
C ALA A 11 1.33 3.47 2.89
N ASP A 12 0.51 3.82 3.88
CA ASP A 12 -0.93 4.02 3.73
C ASP A 12 -1.25 5.23 2.85
N GLU A 13 -0.53 6.34 3.02
CA GLU A 13 -0.66 7.52 2.18
C GLU A 13 -0.27 7.23 0.73
N LEU A 14 0.86 6.53 0.51
CA LEU A 14 1.29 6.11 -0.83
C LEU A 14 0.27 5.17 -1.48
N MET A 15 -0.28 4.21 -0.73
CA MET A 15 -1.32 3.29 -1.21
C MET A 15 -2.61 4.06 -1.58
N THR A 16 -3.04 4.98 -0.72
CA THR A 16 -4.24 5.80 -0.94
C THR A 16 -4.08 6.72 -2.14
N CYS A 17 -2.92 7.37 -2.28
CA CYS A 17 -2.60 8.23 -3.43
C CYS A 17 -2.58 7.42 -4.74
N SER A 18 -1.94 6.25 -4.71
CA SER A 18 -1.87 5.32 -5.84
C SER A 18 -3.27 4.87 -6.30
N ASP A 19 -4.14 4.51 -5.36
CA ASP A 19 -5.51 4.13 -5.65
C ASP A 19 -6.35 5.30 -6.18
N ALA A 20 -6.17 6.50 -5.63
CA ALA A 20 -6.88 7.70 -6.10
C ALA A 20 -6.50 8.08 -7.54
N ILE A 21 -5.21 8.05 -7.88
CA ILE A 21 -4.71 8.37 -9.22
C ILE A 21 -5.15 7.30 -10.22
N SER A 22 -4.95 6.02 -9.88
CA SER A 22 -5.25 4.91 -10.78
C SER A 22 -6.75 4.87 -11.15
N ARG A 23 -7.65 5.15 -10.19
CA ARG A 23 -9.09 5.19 -10.44
C ARG A 23 -9.60 6.47 -11.08
N ARG A 24 -8.80 7.54 -11.16
CA ARG A 24 -9.24 8.86 -11.66
C ARG A 24 -9.79 8.82 -13.09
N PHE A 25 -9.29 7.90 -13.91
CA PHE A 25 -9.66 7.77 -15.33
C PHE A 25 -10.69 6.67 -15.59
N GLN A 26 -10.96 5.83 -14.60
CA GLN A 26 -11.94 4.76 -14.69
C GLN A 26 -13.35 5.34 -14.57
N LEU A 27 -14.24 4.85 -15.42
CA LEU A 27 -15.66 5.10 -15.25
C LEU A 27 -16.20 4.18 -14.15
N LYS A 28 -17.13 4.68 -13.32
CA LYS A 28 -17.73 3.87 -12.26
C LYS A 28 -18.34 2.61 -12.85
N ASP A 29 -18.04 1.47 -12.24
CA ASP A 29 -18.57 0.16 -12.60
C ASP A 29 -18.22 -0.32 -14.02
N GLU A 30 -17.22 0.30 -14.67
CA GLU A 30 -16.76 -0.06 -16.01
C GLU A 30 -15.26 -0.40 -16.00
N THR A 31 -14.84 -1.34 -16.86
CA THR A 31 -13.43 -1.64 -17.11
C THR A 31 -12.77 -0.67 -18.09
N THR A 32 -13.55 0.25 -18.66
CA THR A 32 -13.13 1.20 -19.68
C THR A 32 -12.79 2.56 -19.07
N THR A 33 -11.82 3.22 -19.67
CA THR A 33 -11.48 4.60 -19.30
C THR A 33 -12.42 5.59 -19.96
N ALA A 34 -12.55 6.79 -19.37
CA ALA A 34 -13.29 7.89 -19.99
C ALA A 34 -12.77 8.22 -21.40
N SER A 35 -11.45 8.13 -21.61
CA SER A 35 -10.79 8.36 -22.89
C SER A 35 -11.23 7.35 -23.95
N GLU A 36 -11.32 6.06 -23.59
CA GLU A 36 -11.76 5.01 -24.52
C GLU A 36 -13.21 5.16 -24.92
N LYS A 37 -14.07 5.50 -23.96
CA LYS A 37 -15.48 5.76 -24.24
C LYS A 37 -15.65 6.97 -25.16
N LEU A 38 -14.83 8.00 -24.98
CA LEU A 38 -14.82 9.16 -25.87
C LEU A 38 -14.31 8.77 -27.27
N ALA A 39 -13.23 8.00 -27.38
CA ALA A 39 -12.71 7.51 -28.65
C ALA A 39 -13.79 6.73 -29.43
N LEU A 40 -14.48 5.79 -28.76
CA LEU A 40 -15.59 5.03 -29.36
C LEU A 40 -16.73 5.95 -29.80
N SER A 41 -17.11 6.92 -28.98
CA SER A 41 -18.18 7.88 -29.29
C SER A 41 -17.83 8.72 -30.52
N ILE A 42 -16.58 9.22 -30.61
CA ILE A 42 -16.09 9.98 -31.76
C ILE A 42 -16.10 9.10 -33.02
N LYS A 43 -15.63 7.84 -32.92
CA LYS A 43 -15.60 6.88 -34.02
C LYS A 43 -17.00 6.59 -34.57
N LEU A 44 -18.03 6.59 -33.72
CA LEU A 44 -19.43 6.44 -34.13
C LEU A 44 -20.00 7.69 -34.82
N LEU A 45 -19.48 8.87 -34.50
CA LEU A 45 -19.86 10.14 -35.15
C LEU A 45 -19.19 10.31 -36.51
N THR A 46 -17.99 9.77 -36.73
CA THR A 46 -17.22 9.95 -37.97
C THR A 46 -18.02 9.68 -39.25
N PRO A 47 -18.80 8.58 -39.37
CA PRO A 47 -19.60 8.32 -40.58
C PRO A 47 -20.74 9.32 -40.81
N LYS A 48 -21.23 9.98 -39.75
CA LYS A 48 -22.35 10.94 -39.83
C LYS A 48 -21.94 12.29 -40.41
N VAL A 49 -20.65 12.57 -40.42
CA VAL A 49 -20.06 13.81 -40.94
C VAL A 49 -19.12 13.54 -42.11
N ALA A 50 -19.21 12.36 -42.73
CA ALA A 50 -18.31 11.91 -43.79
C ALA A 50 -18.31 12.82 -45.02
N GLU A 51 -19.39 13.56 -45.26
CA GLU A 51 -19.50 14.56 -46.32
C GLU A 51 -18.53 15.74 -46.11
N HIS A 52 -18.19 16.04 -44.85
CA HIS A 52 -17.20 17.05 -44.48
C HIS A 52 -15.84 16.39 -44.23
N LYS A 53 -15.12 16.08 -45.32
CA LYS A 53 -13.86 15.30 -45.28
C LYS A 53 -12.84 15.80 -44.24
N GLU A 54 -12.64 17.11 -44.13
CA GLU A 54 -11.71 17.70 -43.15
C GLU A 54 -12.15 17.42 -41.70
N TYR A 55 -13.43 17.62 -41.42
CA TYR A 55 -14.00 17.37 -40.09
C TYR A 55 -14.00 15.88 -39.75
N ALA A 56 -14.33 15.01 -40.72
CA ALA A 56 -14.23 13.56 -40.55
C ALA A 56 -12.79 13.10 -40.25
N ASN A 57 -11.79 13.66 -40.94
CA ASN A 57 -10.38 13.38 -40.65
C ASN A 57 -9.95 13.89 -39.27
N PHE A 58 -10.42 15.08 -38.87
CA PHE A 58 -10.19 15.61 -37.53
C PHE A 58 -10.76 14.68 -36.45
N LEU A 59 -12.03 14.27 -36.57
CA LEU A 59 -12.64 13.33 -35.63
C LEU A 59 -11.90 11.99 -35.61
N LYS A 60 -11.46 11.49 -36.77
CA LYS A 60 -10.66 10.27 -36.82
C LYS A 60 -9.35 10.41 -36.02
N ALA A 61 -8.62 11.51 -36.21
CA ALA A 61 -7.40 11.79 -35.45
C ALA A 61 -7.66 11.92 -33.95
N GLN A 62 -8.75 12.60 -33.55
CA GLN A 62 -9.16 12.71 -32.14
C GLN A 62 -9.50 11.33 -31.55
N SER A 63 -10.22 10.48 -32.29
CA SER A 63 -10.53 9.12 -31.86
C SER A 63 -9.25 8.30 -31.64
N GLU A 64 -8.28 8.39 -32.54
CA GLU A 64 -7.00 7.68 -32.42
C GLU A 64 -6.19 8.20 -31.22
N MET A 65 -6.17 9.51 -30.99
CA MET A 65 -5.50 10.13 -29.85
C MET A 65 -6.08 9.63 -28.52
N TYR A 66 -7.40 9.68 -28.36
CA TYR A 66 -8.05 9.25 -27.12
C TYR A 66 -7.96 7.75 -26.88
N ASP A 67 -7.90 6.93 -27.94
CA ASP A 67 -7.65 5.49 -27.83
C ASP A 67 -6.25 5.21 -27.25
N ILE A 68 -5.23 5.93 -27.73
CA ILE A 68 -3.86 5.83 -27.21
C ILE A 68 -3.80 6.28 -25.75
N ILE A 69 -4.40 7.44 -25.42
CA ILE A 69 -4.47 7.96 -24.04
C ILE A 69 -5.16 6.95 -23.11
N GLY A 70 -6.25 6.34 -23.57
CA GLY A 70 -6.98 5.32 -22.84
C GLY A 70 -6.14 4.10 -22.51
N ASN A 71 -5.40 3.59 -23.51
CA ASN A 71 -4.48 2.48 -23.33
C ASN A 71 -3.37 2.82 -22.33
N MET A 72 -2.79 4.02 -22.40
CA MET A 72 -1.80 4.47 -21.42
C MET A 72 -2.36 4.53 -19.99
N GLN A 73 -3.58 5.05 -19.82
CA GLN A 73 -4.26 5.11 -18.52
C GLN A 73 -4.51 3.71 -17.95
N ARG A 74 -4.87 2.73 -18.79
CA ARG A 74 -5.02 1.33 -18.37
C ARG A 74 -3.69 0.74 -17.94
N THR A 75 -2.63 0.91 -18.74
CA THR A 75 -1.29 0.43 -18.39
C THR A 75 -0.83 1.02 -17.07
N MET A 76 -0.96 2.33 -16.89
CA MET A 76 -0.63 3.01 -15.64
C MET A 76 -1.45 2.46 -14.46
N TYR A 77 -2.76 2.24 -14.62
CA TYR A 77 -3.59 1.61 -13.58
C TYR A 77 -3.03 0.25 -13.15
N THR A 78 -2.82 -0.66 -14.11
CA THR A 78 -2.33 -2.02 -13.83
C THR A 78 -0.96 -1.99 -13.17
N GLU A 79 -0.04 -1.19 -13.69
CA GLU A 79 1.33 -1.10 -13.17
C GLU A 79 1.37 -0.49 -11.75
N ILE A 80 0.54 0.52 -11.46
CA ILE A 80 0.38 1.06 -10.11
C ILE A 80 -0.15 -0.02 -9.16
N GLN A 81 -1.17 -0.78 -9.57
CA GLN A 81 -1.72 -1.85 -8.74
C GLN A 81 -0.68 -2.93 -8.46
N ASP A 82 0.06 -3.40 -9.46
CA ASP A 82 0.99 -4.52 -9.34
C ASP A 82 2.30 -4.15 -8.62
N ARG A 83 2.86 -2.98 -8.89
CA ARG A 83 4.18 -2.57 -8.40
C ARG A 83 4.14 -1.70 -7.15
N VAL A 84 2.99 -1.16 -6.79
CA VAL A 84 2.83 -0.23 -5.66
C VAL A 84 1.75 -0.73 -4.71
N THR A 85 0.46 -0.64 -5.09
CA THR A 85 -0.66 -0.92 -4.17
C THR A 85 -0.59 -2.33 -3.59
N ASN A 86 -0.46 -3.36 -4.43
CA ASN A 86 -0.47 -4.76 -3.98
C ASN A 86 0.74 -5.11 -3.12
N GLN A 87 1.89 -4.48 -3.37
CA GLN A 87 3.12 -4.70 -2.59
C GLN A 87 2.99 -4.12 -1.17
N LEU A 88 2.38 -2.93 -1.05
CA LEU A 88 2.19 -2.27 0.24
C LEU A 88 1.07 -2.88 1.09
N LYS A 89 0.09 -3.51 0.43
CA LYS A 89 -1.15 -3.99 1.06
C LYS A 89 -0.91 -4.91 2.26
N THR A 90 0.00 -5.86 2.16
CA THR A 90 0.29 -6.82 3.26
C THR A 90 0.82 -6.10 4.50
N TRP A 91 1.71 -5.13 4.30
CA TRP A 91 2.26 -4.31 5.38
C TRP A 91 1.16 -3.47 6.05
N VAL A 92 0.44 -2.70 5.23
CA VAL A 92 -0.53 -1.70 5.70
C VAL A 92 -1.74 -2.36 6.38
N LEU A 93 -2.26 -3.45 5.83
CA LEU A 93 -3.51 -4.06 6.32
C LEU A 93 -3.31 -5.12 7.42
N SER A 94 -2.12 -5.69 7.55
CA SER A 94 -1.93 -6.87 8.40
C SER A 94 -0.64 -6.82 9.23
N ASP A 95 0.52 -6.75 8.59
CA ASP A 95 1.78 -6.95 9.32
C ASP A 95 2.01 -5.87 10.38
N TYR A 96 1.71 -4.60 10.08
CA TYR A 96 1.83 -3.51 11.04
C TYR A 96 1.02 -3.79 12.31
N GLN A 97 -0.28 -4.06 12.18
CA GLN A 97 -1.16 -4.31 13.33
C GLN A 97 -0.72 -5.56 14.10
N ARG A 98 -0.30 -6.62 13.40
CA ARG A 98 0.24 -7.83 14.04
C ARG A 98 1.44 -7.51 14.92
N ILE A 99 2.38 -6.71 14.42
CA ILE A 99 3.60 -6.32 15.15
C ILE A 99 3.25 -5.45 16.35
N ILE A 100 2.37 -4.46 16.20
CA ILE A 100 1.92 -3.60 17.30
C ILE A 100 1.26 -4.43 18.40
N ASN A 101 0.31 -5.31 18.05
CA ASN A 101 -0.34 -6.20 19.01
C ASN A 101 0.67 -7.10 19.73
N SER A 102 1.70 -7.57 19.01
CA SER A 102 2.75 -8.42 19.58
C SER A 102 3.65 -7.65 20.56
N ILE A 103 3.92 -6.37 20.31
CA ILE A 103 4.64 -5.48 21.21
C ILE A 103 3.80 -5.14 22.44
N GLU A 104 2.49 -4.91 22.27
CA GLU A 104 1.57 -4.68 23.39
C GLU A 104 1.47 -5.90 24.30
N LEU A 105 1.32 -7.09 23.71
CA LEU A 105 1.33 -8.36 24.45
C LEU A 105 2.66 -8.57 25.20
N LEU A 106 3.80 -8.19 24.61
CA LEU A 106 5.10 -8.25 25.29
C LEU A 106 5.13 -7.35 26.54
N LYS A 107 4.56 -6.14 26.46
CA LYS A 107 4.47 -5.22 27.60
C LYS A 107 3.57 -5.81 28.69
N GLU A 108 2.45 -6.43 28.33
CA GLU A 108 1.57 -7.11 29.26
C GLU A 108 2.29 -8.26 29.97
N LYS A 109 2.99 -9.12 29.23
CA LYS A 109 3.78 -10.24 29.80
C LYS A 109 4.88 -9.76 30.74
N ARG A 110 5.54 -8.64 30.41
CA ARG A 110 6.49 -8.00 31.30
C ARG A 110 5.83 -7.55 32.61
N CYS A 111 4.68 -6.87 32.52
CA CYS A 111 3.95 -6.42 33.70
C CYS A 111 3.50 -7.60 34.59
N GLN A 112 3.01 -8.69 34.00
CA GLN A 112 2.66 -9.91 34.72
C GLN A 112 3.87 -10.50 35.45
N MET A 113 5.03 -10.56 34.80
CA MET A 113 6.28 -11.02 35.40
C MET A 113 6.72 -10.11 36.57
N ASP A 114 6.64 -8.79 36.39
CA ASP A 114 6.99 -7.81 37.43
C ASP A 114 6.06 -7.96 38.65
N MET A 115 4.75 -8.15 38.45
CA MET A 115 3.77 -8.38 39.53
C MET A 115 4.07 -9.68 40.29
N VAL A 116 4.33 -10.79 39.59
CA VAL A 116 4.70 -12.07 40.24
C VAL A 116 5.97 -11.91 41.05
N THR A 117 6.97 -11.19 40.52
CA THR A 117 8.23 -10.92 41.24
C THR A 117 7.96 -10.15 42.54
N MET A 118 7.15 -9.10 42.49
CA MET A 118 6.75 -8.34 43.68
C MET A 118 5.94 -9.16 44.70
N GLU A 119 5.07 -10.07 44.26
CA GLU A 119 4.32 -10.96 45.15
C GLU A 119 5.24 -11.93 45.90
N VAL A 120 6.24 -12.48 45.20
CA VAL A 120 7.25 -13.37 45.79
C VAL A 120 8.15 -12.63 46.78
N GLU A 121 8.51 -11.38 46.51
CA GLU A 121 9.26 -10.54 47.45
C GLU A 121 8.46 -10.18 48.72
N LYS A 122 7.13 -10.05 48.61
CA LYS A 122 6.24 -9.69 49.73
C LYS A 122 5.82 -10.88 50.60
N SER A 123 5.92 -12.11 50.12
CA SER A 123 5.51 -13.28 50.90
C SER A 123 6.48 -13.59 52.02
N VAL A 124 6.02 -13.43 53.27
CA VAL A 124 6.81 -13.70 54.49
C VAL A 124 6.66 -15.16 54.97
N SER A 125 5.61 -15.87 54.54
CA SER A 125 5.27 -17.21 55.05
C SER A 125 5.91 -18.34 54.24
N LYS A 126 6.83 -19.09 54.87
CA LYS A 126 7.55 -20.23 54.29
C LYS A 126 6.84 -21.56 54.53
N ASP A 127 5.71 -21.80 53.87
CA ASP A 127 5.29 -23.18 53.63
C ASP A 127 6.00 -23.66 52.35
N GLU A 128 6.66 -24.81 52.39
CA GLU A 128 7.39 -25.42 51.26
C GLU A 128 6.49 -25.53 50.01
N LYS A 129 5.18 -25.78 50.21
CA LYS A 129 4.19 -25.78 49.14
C LYS A 129 3.99 -24.40 48.51
N THR A 130 3.98 -23.34 49.32
CA THR A 130 3.84 -21.97 48.83
C THR A 130 5.09 -21.50 48.08
N GLU A 131 6.30 -21.85 48.56
CA GLU A 131 7.56 -21.54 47.88
C GLU A 131 7.64 -22.23 46.51
N THR A 132 7.28 -23.52 46.44
CA THR A 132 7.27 -24.29 45.18
C THR A 132 6.28 -23.70 44.17
N ALA A 133 5.07 -23.35 44.61
CA ALA A 133 4.04 -22.76 43.75
C ALA A 133 4.42 -21.35 43.24
N GLN A 134 5.15 -20.58 44.04
CA GLN A 134 5.68 -19.28 43.65
C GLN A 134 6.83 -19.38 42.65
N SER A 135 7.79 -20.27 42.91
CA SER A 135 8.90 -20.55 42.00
C SER A 135 8.40 -21.02 40.63
N PHE A 136 7.42 -21.93 40.60
CA PHE A 136 6.79 -22.37 39.36
C PHE A 136 6.11 -21.22 38.60
N ARG A 137 5.33 -20.37 39.29
CA ARG A 137 4.67 -19.21 38.67
C ARG A 137 5.67 -18.20 38.11
N MET A 138 6.76 -17.92 38.82
CA MET A 138 7.84 -17.03 38.36
C MET A 138 8.54 -17.60 37.12
N GLU A 139 8.84 -18.91 37.12
CA GLU A 139 9.45 -19.56 35.96
C GLU A 139 8.53 -19.54 34.74
N GLN A 140 7.22 -19.77 34.93
CA GLN A 140 6.25 -19.72 33.85
C GLN A 140 6.10 -18.31 33.28
N SER A 141 5.99 -17.28 34.13
CA SER A 141 5.88 -15.88 33.66
C SER A 141 7.13 -15.43 32.91
N ARG A 142 8.32 -15.86 33.37
CA ARG A 142 9.59 -15.63 32.66
C ARG A 142 9.60 -16.29 31.28
N LYS A 143 9.22 -17.58 31.19
CA LYS A 143 9.17 -18.30 29.90
C LYS A 143 8.19 -17.68 28.91
N ASP A 144 7.00 -17.30 29.37
CA ASP A 144 6.00 -16.61 28.54
C ASP A 144 6.55 -15.29 27.98
N TYR A 145 7.21 -14.49 28.83
CA TYR A 145 7.84 -13.23 28.42
C TYR A 145 8.98 -13.47 27.42
N GLU A 146 9.87 -14.42 27.67
CA GLU A 146 10.99 -14.75 26.78
C GLU A 146 10.51 -15.25 25.42
N MET A 147 9.47 -16.08 25.37
CA MET A 147 8.84 -16.54 24.14
C MET A 147 8.27 -15.35 23.35
N GLN A 148 7.51 -14.49 24.00
CA GLN A 148 6.94 -13.31 23.35
C GLN A 148 8.03 -12.33 22.88
N LEU A 149 9.09 -12.17 23.65
CA LEU A 149 10.25 -11.35 23.30
C LEU A 149 10.96 -11.89 22.05
N ALA A 150 11.09 -13.20 21.93
CA ALA A 150 11.66 -13.84 20.76
C ALA A 150 10.82 -13.59 19.50
N LEU A 151 9.48 -13.67 19.60
CA LEU A 151 8.56 -13.36 18.49
C LEU A 151 8.69 -11.90 18.04
N VAL A 152 8.63 -10.95 18.98
CA VAL A 152 8.78 -9.53 18.66
C VAL A 152 10.15 -9.25 18.02
N LYS A 153 11.23 -9.84 18.54
CA LYS A 153 12.56 -9.70 17.94
C LYS A 153 12.62 -10.26 16.52
N ALA A 154 11.95 -11.38 16.26
CA ALA A 154 11.91 -11.98 14.93
C ALA A 154 11.17 -11.08 13.92
N ASP A 155 10.09 -10.43 14.33
CA ASP A 155 9.37 -9.49 13.49
C ASP A 155 10.14 -8.17 13.29
N LEU A 156 10.75 -7.62 14.34
CA LEU A 156 11.56 -6.40 14.25
C LEU A 156 12.77 -6.56 13.32
N ARG A 157 13.31 -7.78 13.18
CA ARG A 157 14.39 -8.08 12.22
C ARG A 157 13.97 -7.95 10.76
N LYS A 158 12.66 -7.99 10.45
CA LYS A 158 12.14 -7.85 9.08
C LYS A 158 11.97 -6.38 8.66
N ILE A 159 11.95 -5.46 9.61
CA ILE A 159 11.68 -4.02 9.39
C ILE A 159 12.61 -3.38 8.35
N PRO A 160 13.93 -3.65 8.33
CA PRO A 160 14.80 -3.10 7.30
C PRO A 160 14.43 -3.55 5.88
N ALA A 161 14.01 -4.81 5.70
CA ALA A 161 13.56 -5.31 4.41
C ALA A 161 12.26 -4.62 3.98
N ILE A 162 11.30 -4.49 4.91
CA ILE A 162 10.04 -3.77 4.67
C ILE A 162 10.30 -2.31 4.24
N LEU A 163 11.24 -1.62 4.89
CA LEU A 163 11.62 -0.25 4.50
C LEU A 163 12.18 -0.18 3.07
N ILE A 164 13.01 -1.15 2.67
CA ILE A 164 13.55 -1.24 1.32
C ILE A 164 12.43 -1.48 0.31
N ASP A 165 11.48 -2.36 0.63
CA ASP A 165 10.34 -2.66 -0.22
C ASP A 165 9.45 -1.42 -0.39
N GLN A 166 9.17 -0.69 0.69
CA GLN A 166 8.42 0.58 0.64
C GLN A 166 9.13 1.64 -0.20
N ALA A 167 10.44 1.82 -0.03
CA ALA A 167 11.23 2.75 -0.83
C ALA A 167 11.23 2.36 -2.32
N THR A 168 11.23 1.06 -2.61
CA THR A 168 11.13 0.52 -3.97
C THR A 168 9.75 0.80 -4.58
N CYS A 169 8.68 0.65 -3.80
CA CYS A 169 7.32 1.02 -4.22
C CYS A 169 7.22 2.51 -4.55
N LEU A 170 7.77 3.39 -3.70
CA LEU A 170 7.80 4.83 -3.95
C LEU A 170 8.59 5.18 -5.22
N LYS A 171 9.72 4.52 -5.44
CA LYS A 171 10.51 4.67 -6.67
C LYS A 171 9.69 4.28 -7.91
N HIS A 172 9.06 3.09 -7.89
CA HIS A 172 8.22 2.64 -9.00
C HIS A 172 7.06 3.60 -9.26
N PHE A 173 6.40 4.09 -8.21
CA PHE A 173 5.33 5.09 -8.35
C PHE A 173 5.83 6.34 -9.10
N ASN A 174 6.97 6.90 -8.69
CA ASN A 174 7.53 8.09 -9.33
C ASN A 174 7.94 7.83 -10.80
N GLU A 175 8.52 6.67 -11.09
CA GLU A 175 8.89 6.26 -12.44
C GLU A 175 7.66 6.13 -13.34
N LEU A 176 6.60 5.48 -12.86
CA LEU A 176 5.34 5.32 -13.58
C LEU A 176 4.67 6.66 -13.86
N MET A 177 4.64 7.56 -12.88
CA MET A 177 4.08 8.91 -13.08
C MET A 177 4.89 9.72 -14.10
N THR A 178 6.22 9.64 -14.04
CA THR A 178 7.11 10.34 -14.97
C THR A 178 6.95 9.80 -16.39
N ASP A 179 6.90 8.48 -16.55
CA ASP A 179 6.72 7.81 -17.83
C ASP A 179 5.35 8.12 -18.45
N TYR A 180 4.28 8.05 -17.66
CA TYR A 180 2.95 8.44 -18.09
C TYR A 180 2.91 9.90 -18.58
N HIS A 181 3.49 10.84 -17.82
CA HIS A 181 3.55 12.24 -18.22
C HIS A 181 4.32 12.45 -19.52
N LYS A 182 5.46 11.79 -19.69
CA LYS A 182 6.26 11.86 -20.91
C LYS A 182 5.50 11.32 -22.12
N GLN A 183 4.92 10.12 -22.01
CA GLN A 183 4.11 9.53 -23.08
C GLN A 183 2.91 10.41 -23.42
N MET A 184 2.30 11.07 -22.43
CA MET A 184 1.15 11.95 -22.65
C MET A 184 1.55 13.17 -23.46
N GLU A 185 2.71 13.76 -23.15
CA GLU A 185 3.27 14.87 -23.91
C GLU A 185 3.56 14.47 -25.36
N GLU A 186 4.20 13.32 -25.58
CA GLU A 186 4.50 12.79 -26.92
C GLU A 186 3.23 12.57 -27.75
N VAL A 187 2.18 12.02 -27.14
CA VAL A 187 0.87 11.84 -27.81
C VAL A 187 0.25 13.18 -28.16
N LEU A 188 0.20 14.13 -27.23
CA LEU A 188 -0.38 15.45 -27.49
C LEU A 188 0.39 16.19 -28.59
N GLN A 189 1.72 16.13 -28.60
CA GLN A 189 2.55 16.70 -29.67
C GLN A 189 2.27 16.03 -31.02
N LYS A 190 2.21 14.69 -31.06
CA LYS A 190 1.92 13.93 -32.29
C LYS A 190 0.60 14.33 -32.94
N PHE A 191 -0.42 14.65 -32.13
CA PHE A 191 -1.75 15.05 -32.62
C PHE A 191 -1.93 16.58 -32.71
N GLY A 192 -0.86 17.37 -32.55
CA GLY A 192 -0.90 18.82 -32.70
C GLY A 192 -1.61 19.56 -31.55
N ALA A 193 -1.81 18.90 -30.40
CA ALA A 193 -2.36 19.47 -29.18
C ALA A 193 -1.30 20.10 -28.26
N GLY A 194 -0.08 20.31 -28.76
CA GLY A 194 0.95 21.08 -28.05
C GLY A 194 0.47 22.51 -27.76
N LYS A 195 1.04 23.15 -26.74
CA LYS A 195 0.69 24.52 -26.32
C LYS A 195 0.62 25.47 -27.54
N VAL A 196 -0.60 25.94 -27.82
CA VAL A 196 -0.84 27.30 -28.34
C VAL A 196 -0.71 28.26 -27.16
#